data_AF-W1SC13-F1
#
_entry.id   AF-W1SC13-F1
#
_cell.length_a   1.000
_cell.length_b   1.000
_cell.length_c   1.000
_cell.angle_alpha   90.00
_cell.angle_beta   90.00
_cell.angle_gamma   90.00
#
_symmetry.space_group_name_H-M   'P 1'
#
loop_
_entity.id
_entity.type
_entity.pdbx_description
1 polymer ?
#
loop_
_entity_poly.entity_id
_entity_poly.type
_entity_poly.pdbx_seq_one_letter_code
_entity_poly.pdbx_strand_id
1 'polypeptide(L)'
;MRHDPISAILSDLLRRVDGLAGERGHVSVLRLHDEVDQIRHVARAFHLDEVEGLAGTLESALSLHGLGPVVLTYLDLLRQAIGMEMRPSMMPPAAALPVVPLRA
;
A
#
# COMPACT_ATOMS: atom_id res chain seq x y z
N MET A 1 4.34 -26.76 -8.36
CA MET A 1 3.90 -25.72 -7.41
C MET A 1 3.16 -24.67 -8.23
N ARG A 2 1.83 -24.57 -8.11
CA ARG A 2 1.06 -23.54 -8.83
C ARG A 2 1.32 -22.23 -8.09
N HIS A 3 2.20 -21.39 -8.62
CA HIS A 3 2.32 -20.02 -8.14
C HIS A 3 1.01 -19.35 -8.50
N ASP A 4 0.21 -18.98 -7.50
CA ASP A 4 -0.98 -18.20 -7.78
C ASP A 4 -0.53 -16.86 -8.40
N PRO A 5 -1.06 -16.45 -9.56
CA PRO A 5 -0.64 -15.21 -10.20
C PRO A 5 -0.74 -14.01 -9.24
N ILE A 6 -1.72 -14.01 -8.33
CA ILE A 6 -1.89 -12.93 -7.35
C ILE A 6 -0.72 -12.86 -6.36
N SER A 7 -0.19 -14.00 -5.91
CA SER A 7 0.95 -14.05 -5.00
C SER A 7 2.23 -13.55 -5.66
N ALA A 8 2.39 -13.78 -6.97
CA ALA A 8 3.52 -13.24 -7.73
C ALA A 8 3.46 -11.70 -7.81
N ILE A 9 2.26 -11.15 -8.02
CA ILE A 9 2.03 -9.71 -8.09
C ILE A 9 2.27 -9.03 -6.74
N LEU A 10 1.68 -9.58 -5.67
CA LEU A 10 1.91 -9.08 -4.31
C LEU A 10 3.41 -9.12 -3.97
N SER A 11 4.13 -10.16 -4.39
CA SER A 11 5.58 -10.27 -4.18
C SER A 11 6.36 -9.21 -4.94
N ASP A 12 5.94 -8.88 -6.16
CA ASP A 12 6.54 -7.78 -6.94
C ASP A 12 6.29 -6.41 -6.29
N LEU A 13 5.06 -6.15 -5.86
CA LEU A 13 4.70 -4.92 -5.15
C LEU A 13 5.52 -4.76 -3.86
N LEU A 14 5.62 -5.82 -3.06
CA LEU A 14 6.39 -5.81 -1.82
C LEU A 14 7.87 -5.50 -2.10
N ARG A 15 8.45 -6.14 -3.12
CA ARG A 15 9.85 -5.91 -3.53
C ARG A 15 10.08 -4.46 -3.96
N ARG A 16 9.13 -3.83 -4.66
CA ARG A 16 9.20 -2.41 -5.05
C ARG A 16 9.18 -1.49 -3.83
N VAL A 17 8.22 -1.70 -2.92
CA VAL A 17 8.09 -0.91 -1.69
C VAL A 17 9.33 -1.05 -0.81
N ASP A 18 9.83 -2.27 -0.62
CA ASP A 18 11.07 -2.53 0.13
C ASP A 18 12.29 -1.89 -0.54
N GLY A 19 12.36 -1.89 -1.88
CA GLY A 19 13.38 -1.18 -2.64
C GLY A 19 13.38 0.32 -2.35
N LEU A 20 12.20 0.96 -2.41
CA LEU A 20 12.03 2.38 -2.11
C LEU A 20 12.41 2.72 -0.66
N ALA A 21 11.99 1.89 0.29
CA ALA A 21 12.34 2.06 1.70
C ALA A 21 13.85 1.85 1.97
N GLY A 22 14.48 0.93 1.23
CA GLY A 22 15.91 0.63 1.31
C GLY A 22 16.80 1.76 0.80
N GLU A 23 16.33 2.56 -0.15
CA GLU A 23 17.11 3.67 -0.74
C GLU A 23 17.17 4.94 0.14
N ARG A 24 16.46 4.97 1.30
CA ARG A 24 16.61 5.93 2.43
C ARG A 24 16.91 7.41 2.07
N GLY A 25 16.30 7.92 1.00
CA GLY A 25 16.45 9.33 0.58
C GLY A 25 17.34 9.58 -0.65
N HIS A 26 17.88 8.54 -1.28
CA HIS A 26 18.60 8.67 -2.56
C HIS A 26 17.69 8.57 -3.79
N VAL A 27 16.40 8.28 -3.58
CA VAL A 27 15.40 8.22 -4.66
C VAL A 27 14.96 9.64 -5.01
N SER A 28 15.05 9.99 -6.29
CA SER A 28 14.46 11.21 -6.83
C SER A 28 12.95 11.26 -6.57
N VAL A 29 12.42 12.45 -6.23
CA VAL A 29 10.97 12.70 -6.10
C VAL A 29 10.20 12.18 -7.32
N LEU A 30 10.74 12.40 -8.53
CA LEU A 30 10.11 11.96 -9.77
C LEU A 30 10.02 10.43 -9.85
N ARG A 31 11.13 9.74 -9.57
CA ARG A 31 11.16 8.26 -9.55
C ARG A 31 10.22 7.69 -8.49
N LEU A 32 10.11 8.35 -7.34
CA LEU A 32 9.20 7.93 -6.29
C LEU A 32 7.73 8.12 -6.73
N HIS A 33 7.40 9.22 -7.40
CA HIS A 33 6.07 9.42 -7.97
C HIS A 33 5.72 8.34 -9.00
N ASP A 34 6.63 8.03 -9.94
CA ASP A 34 6.43 6.96 -10.93
C ASP A 34 6.17 5.60 -10.26
N GLU A 35 6.95 5.24 -9.23
CA GLU A 35 6.75 3.96 -8.54
C GLU A 35 5.44 3.92 -7.73
N VAL A 36 5.05 5.03 -7.09
CA VAL A 36 3.78 5.12 -6.36
C VAL A 36 2.59 5.04 -7.31
N ASP A 37 2.64 5.70 -8.47
CA ASP A 37 1.60 5.58 -9.49
C ASP A 37 1.50 4.15 -10.05
N GLN A 38 2.65 3.50 -10.30
CA GLN A 38 2.70 2.10 -10.72
C GLN A 38 2.07 1.17 -9.68
N ILE A 39 2.38 1.36 -8.38
CA ILE A 39 1.79 0.60 -7.28
C ILE A 39 0.27 0.79 -7.26
N ARG A 40 -0.21 2.03 -7.37
CA ARG A 40 -1.64 2.35 -7.42
C ARG A 40 -2.33 1.67 -8.61
N HIS A 41 -1.72 1.76 -9.80
CA HIS A 41 -2.24 1.16 -11.02
C HIS A 41 -2.42 -0.35 -10.88
N VAL A 42 -1.40 -1.04 -10.36
CA VAL A 42 -1.46 -2.48 -10.11
C VAL A 42 -2.49 -2.80 -9.02
N ALA A 43 -2.49 -2.09 -7.90
CA ALA A 43 -3.45 -2.30 -6.82
C ALA A 43 -4.90 -2.24 -7.33
N ARG A 44 -5.21 -1.22 -8.15
CA ARG A 44 -6.52 -1.05 -8.77
C ARG A 44 -6.88 -2.19 -9.74
N ALA A 45 -5.91 -2.67 -10.52
CA ALA A 45 -6.12 -3.77 -11.45
C ALA A 45 -6.44 -5.11 -10.76
N PHE A 46 -5.99 -5.28 -9.50
CA PHE A 46 -6.19 -6.48 -8.71
C PHE A 46 -7.18 -6.30 -7.54
N HIS A 47 -7.93 -5.19 -7.51
CA HIS A 47 -8.91 -4.87 -6.46
C HIS A 47 -8.32 -4.86 -5.03
N LEU A 48 -7.07 -4.37 -4.90
CA LEU A 48 -6.41 -4.18 -3.60
C LEU A 48 -6.77 -2.80 -3.03
N ASP A 49 -8.02 -2.61 -2.62
CA ASP A 49 -8.58 -1.30 -2.26
C ASP A 49 -7.78 -0.57 -1.16
N GLU A 50 -7.29 -1.30 -0.14
CA GLU A 50 -6.46 -0.72 0.92
C GLU A 50 -5.10 -0.22 0.40
N VAL A 51 -4.46 -1.00 -0.49
CA VAL A 51 -3.17 -0.65 -1.09
C VAL A 51 -3.33 0.55 -2.04
N GLU A 52 -4.41 0.58 -2.82
CA GLU A 52 -4.73 1.70 -3.71
C GLU A 52 -4.95 3.00 -2.93
N GLY A 53 -5.74 2.94 -1.84
CA GLY A 53 -6.02 4.10 -0.98
C GLY A 53 -4.76 4.65 -0.30
N LEU A 54 -3.90 3.77 0.21
CA LEU A 54 -2.61 4.16 0.79
C LEU A 54 -1.67 4.78 -0.26
N ALA A 55 -1.60 4.21 -1.46
CA ALA A 55 -0.78 4.75 -2.54
C ALA A 55 -1.25 6.15 -2.99
N GLY A 56 -2.57 6.38 -3.11
CA GLY A 56 -3.11 7.69 -3.42
C GLY A 56 -2.86 8.74 -2.32
N THR A 57 -2.91 8.31 -1.06
CA THR A 57 -2.56 9.18 0.08
C THR A 57 -1.08 9.53 0.07
N LEU A 58 -0.21 8.56 -0.22
CA LEU A 58 1.24 8.78 -0.35
C LEU A 58 1.56 9.72 -1.51
N GLU A 59 0.94 9.56 -2.67
CA GLU A 59 1.09 10.48 -3.81
C GLU A 59 0.72 11.92 -3.43
N SER A 60 -0.41 12.10 -2.74
CA SER A 60 -0.86 13.42 -2.26
C SER A 60 0.13 14.01 -1.26
N ALA A 61 0.62 13.19 -0.32
CA ALA A 61 1.62 13.61 0.67
C ALA A 61 2.95 13.98 0.01
N LEU A 62 3.36 13.27 -1.05
CA LEU A 62 4.56 13.59 -1.82
C LEU A 62 4.43 14.94 -2.55
N SER A 63 3.27 15.20 -3.16
CA SER A 63 3.01 16.49 -3.81
C SER A 63 2.98 17.66 -2.82
N LEU A 64 2.53 17.44 -1.58
CA LEU A 64 2.42 18.47 -0.55
C LEU A 64 3.71 18.71 0.24
N HIS A 65 4.43 17.63 0.58
CA HIS A 65 5.53 17.65 1.55
C HIS A 65 6.89 17.21 0.98
N GLY A 66 6.92 16.68 -0.25
CA GLY A 66 8.13 16.13 -0.87
C GLY A 66 8.68 14.89 -0.16
N LEU A 67 10.01 14.68 -0.24
CA LEU A 67 10.73 13.57 0.37
C LEU A 67 10.91 13.76 1.89
N GLY A 68 9.80 13.82 2.62
CA GLY A 68 9.80 13.92 4.08
C GLY A 68 9.86 12.56 4.79
N PRO A 69 10.11 12.54 6.10
CA PRO A 69 10.09 11.32 6.92
C PRO A 69 8.72 10.60 6.88
N VAL A 70 7.64 11.34 6.61
CA VAL A 70 6.28 10.81 6.45
C VAL A 70 6.19 9.78 5.31
N VAL A 71 7.02 9.91 4.27
CA VAL A 71 7.07 8.99 3.14
C VAL A 71 7.45 7.58 3.61
N LEU A 72 8.43 7.49 4.52
CA LEU A 72 8.86 6.20 5.07
C LEU A 72 7.74 5.55 5.88
N THR A 73 6.95 6.33 6.62
CA THR A 73 5.76 5.83 7.32
C THR A 73 4.73 5.27 6.35
N TYR A 74 4.43 5.97 5.25
CA TYR A 74 3.49 5.47 4.25
C TYR A 74 4.02 4.24 3.49
N LEU A 75 5.31 4.17 3.19
CA LEU A 75 5.93 2.98 2.60
C LEU A 75 5.84 1.77 3.55
N ASP A 76 6.05 1.99 4.85
CA ASP A 76 5.88 0.92 5.84
C ASP A 76 4.41 0.46 5.94
N LEU A 77 3.45 1.39 5.91
CA LEU A 77 2.02 1.05 5.86
C LEU A 77 1.64 0.27 4.60
N LEU A 78 2.15 0.65 3.43
CA LEU A 78 1.96 -0.09 2.18
C LEU A 78 2.51 -1.52 2.28
N ARG A 79 3.71 -1.67 2.87
CA ARG A 79 4.33 -2.98 3.11
C ARG A 79 3.43 -3.86 3.98
N GLN A 80 2.89 -3.30 5.06
CA GLN A 80 2.00 -4.02 5.97
C GLN A 80 0.69 -4.44 5.27
N ALA A 81 0.06 -3.53 4.51
CA ALA A 81 -1.16 -3.82 3.75
C ALA A 81 -0.94 -4.96 2.74
N ILE A 82 0.13 -4.91 1.95
CA ILE A 82 0.49 -5.99 1.01
C ILE A 82 0.71 -7.31 1.75
N GLY A 83 1.36 -7.28 2.92
CA GLY A 83 1.57 -8.47 3.74
C GLY A 83 0.28 -9.09 4.31
N MET A 84 -0.75 -8.28 4.54
CA MET A 84 -2.08 -8.76 4.94
C MET A 84 -2.78 -9.47 3.78
N GLU A 85 -2.69 -8.94 2.57
CA GLU A 85 -3.24 -9.55 1.35
C GLU A 85 -2.55 -10.88 0.99
N MET A 86 -1.26 -11.02 1.29
CA MET A 86 -0.51 -12.27 1.09
C MET A 86 -0.91 -13.38 2.06
N ARG A 87 -1.41 -13.04 3.25
CA ARG A 87 -1.81 -14.04 4.22
C ARG A 87 -3.11 -14.66 3.70
N PRO A 88 -3.17 -15.99 3.48
CA PRO A 88 -4.45 -16.62 3.14
C PRO A 88 -5.42 -16.27 4.25
N SER A 89 -6.51 -15.58 3.89
CA SER A 89 -7.46 -15.01 4.83
C SER A 89 -7.90 -16.06 5.85
N MET A 90 -7.28 -16.01 7.03
CA MET A 90 -7.63 -16.82 8.19
C MET A 90 -8.11 -15.92 9.33
N MET A 91 -8.70 -14.77 8.94
CA MET A 91 -9.47 -13.89 9.81
C MET A 91 -10.86 -13.71 9.19
N PRO A 92 -11.95 -13.87 9.98
CA PRO A 92 -13.28 -13.53 9.51
C PRO A 92 -13.34 -12.04 9.16
N PRO A 93 -14.22 -11.61 8.24
CA PRO A 93 -14.43 -10.20 7.96
C PRO A 93 -14.70 -9.46 9.27
N ALA A 94 -13.96 -8.38 9.51
CA ALA A 94 -14.16 -7.52 10.67
C ALA A 94 -15.63 -7.13 10.73
N ALA A 95 -16.33 -7.61 11.76
CA ALA A 95 -17.71 -7.27 12.02
C ALA A 95 -17.80 -5.74 12.12
N ALA A 96 -18.55 -5.15 11.19
CA ALA A 96 -18.97 -3.75 11.27
C ALA A 96 -19.55 -3.49 12.66
N LEU A 97 -18.89 -2.61 13.42
CA LEU A 97 -19.38 -2.17 14.72
C LEU A 97 -20.81 -1.63 14.53
N PRO A 98 -21.83 -2.09 15.27
CA PRO A 98 -23.14 -1.51 15.19
C PRO A 98 -23.05 -0.08 15.73
N VAL A 99 -23.24 0.90 14.85
CA VAL A 99 -23.60 2.27 15.24
C VAL A 99 -24.90 2.17 16.03
N VAL A 100 -24.81 2.27 17.35
CA VAL A 100 -25.96 2.45 18.22
C VAL A 100 -26.37 3.92 18.12
N PRO A 101 -27.56 4.26 17.61
CA PRO A 101 -28.03 5.63 17.64
C PRO A 101 -28.33 6.04 19.09
N LEU A 102 -27.67 7.09 19.54
CA LEU A 102 -27.96 7.79 20.79
C LEU A 102 -29.38 8.39 20.69
N ARG A 103 -30.37 7.75 21.33
CA ARG A 103 -31.69 8.35 21.53
C ARG A 103 -31.64 9.31 22.72
N ALA A 104 -32.02 10.55 22.46
CA ALA A 104 -32.38 11.56 23.45
C ALA A 104 -33.74 11.24 24.09
#